data_AF-A0A924RYV0-F1
#
_entry.id   AF-A0A924RYV0-F1
#
_cell.length_a   1.000
_cell.length_b   1.000
_cell.length_c   1.000
_cell.angle_alpha   90.00
_cell.angle_beta   90.00
_cell.angle_gamma   90.00
#
_symmetry.space_group_name_H-M   'P 1'
#
loop_
_entity.id
_entity.type
_entity.pdbx_description
1 polymer ?
#
loop_
_entity_poly.entity_id
_entity_poly.type
_entity_poly.pdbx_seq_one_letter_code
_entity_poly.pdbx_strand_id
1 'polypeptide(L)' 'DTERDSMTRDAGIILAAQKVEHYEIATYGTLRVFAQHMGHTEVYDLLSKTLENEKATDVALTKLAESFVNEAAVAE' A
#
# COMPACT_ATOMS: atom_id res chain seq x y z
N ASP A 1 18.38 -4.63 -14.62
CA ASP A 1 18.78 -3.49 -13.78
C ASP A 1 18.26 -2.22 -14.41
N THR A 2 17.71 -1.31 -13.61
CA THR A 2 17.36 0.05 -14.03
C THR A 2 18.46 1.02 -13.58
N GLU A 3 18.58 2.17 -14.25
CA GLU A 3 19.55 3.19 -13.85
C GLU A 3 19.23 3.74 -12.44
N ARG A 4 20.27 4.07 -11.67
CA ARG A 4 20.09 4.70 -10.36
C ARG A 4 19.42 6.06 -10.55
N ASP A 5 18.52 6.39 -9.62
CA ASP A 5 17.77 7.65 -9.59
C ASP A 5 16.95 7.92 -10.87
N SER A 6 16.58 6.86 -11.59
CA SER A 6 15.71 6.94 -12.77
C SER A 6 14.24 6.77 -12.39
N MET A 7 13.36 7.44 -13.13
CA MET A 7 11.91 7.30 -12.99
C MET A 7 11.46 5.84 -13.15
N THR A 8 12.09 5.08 -14.04
CA THR A 8 11.78 3.65 -14.24
C THR A 8 12.09 2.83 -12.99
N ARG A 9 13.16 3.16 -12.26
CA ARG A 9 13.49 2.50 -10.99
C ARG A 9 12.45 2.80 -9.92
N ASP A 10 12.09 4.07 -9.77
CA ASP A 10 11.12 4.51 -8.76
C ASP A 10 9.72 3.93 -9.04
N ALA A 11 9.28 3.91 -10.30
CA ALA A 11 8.04 3.24 -10.71
C ALA A 11 8.05 1.75 -10.35
N GLY A 12 9.18 1.06 -10.55
CA GLY A 12 9.34 -0.34 -10.15
C GLY A 12 9.27 -0.55 -8.62
N ILE A 13 9.85 0.37 -7.84
CA ILE A 13 9.79 0.34 -6.37
C ILE A 13 8.35 0.57 -5.89
N ILE A 14 7.65 1.57 -6.44
CA ILE A 14 6.26 1.86 -6.07
C ILE A 14 5.37 0.67 -6.39
N LEU A 15 5.50 0.07 -7.59
CA LEU A 15 4.76 -1.13 -7.96
C LEU A 15 5.01 -2.29 -6.98
N ALA A 16 6.26 -2.50 -6.58
CA ALA A 16 6.60 -3.54 -5.61
C ALA A 16 6.00 -3.25 -4.23
N ALA A 17 6.06 -2.00 -3.76
CA ALA A 17 5.48 -1.58 -2.50
C ALA A 17 3.96 -1.76 -2.48
N GLN A 18 3.24 -1.33 -3.52
CA GLN A 18 1.78 -1.52 -3.59
C GLN A 18 1.36 -2.99 -3.56
N LYS A 19 2.16 -3.89 -4.14
CA LYS A 19 1.91 -5.34 -4.02
C LYS A 19 2.03 -5.83 -2.57
N VAL A 20 2.97 -5.29 -1.80
CA VAL A 20 3.10 -5.59 -0.37
C VAL A 20 1.88 -5.07 0.38
N GLU A 21 1.49 -3.81 0.15
CA GLU A 21 0.29 -3.22 0.77
C GLU A 21 -0.97 -4.04 0.47
N HIS A 22 -1.16 -4.51 -0.77
CA HIS A 22 -2.32 -5.33 -1.13
C HIS A 22 -2.35 -6.68 -0.41
N TYR A 23 -1.17 -7.30 -0.22
CA TYR A 23 -1.05 -8.51 0.58
C TYR A 23 -1.42 -8.25 2.05
N GLU A 24 -0.97 -7.13 2.61
CA GLU A 24 -1.26 -6.76 4.00
C GLU A 24 -2.72 -6.38 4.21
N ILE A 25 -3.32 -5.61 3.29
CA ILE A 25 -4.75 -5.26 3.31
C ILE A 25 -5.61 -6.52 3.30
N ALA A 26 -5.31 -7.49 2.42
CA ALA A 26 -6.03 -8.76 2.39
C ALA A 26 -5.86 -9.53 3.71
N THR A 27 -4.63 -9.60 4.22
CA THR A 27 -4.29 -10.33 5.45
C THR A 27 -4.98 -9.73 6.68
N TYR A 28 -4.80 -8.44 6.95
CA TYR A 28 -5.41 -7.77 8.09
C TYR A 28 -6.93 -7.67 7.97
N GLY A 29 -7.45 -7.55 6.74
CA GLY A 29 -8.88 -7.63 6.45
C GLY A 29 -9.51 -8.91 6.98
N THR A 30 -8.92 -10.07 6.68
CA THR A 30 -9.41 -11.37 7.16
C THR A 30 -9.15 -11.57 8.65
N LEU A 31 -7.94 -11.27 9.15
CA LEU A 31 -7.58 -11.49 10.55
C LEU A 31 -8.48 -10.70 11.51
N ARG A 32 -8.80 -9.45 11.15
CA ARG A 32 -9.73 -8.61 11.92
C ARG A 32 -11.08 -9.30 12.10
N VAL A 33 -11.64 -9.84 11.02
CA VAL A 33 -12.94 -10.54 11.05
C VAL A 33 -12.86 -11.76 11.97
N PHE A 34 -11.78 -12.53 11.92
CA PHE A 34 -11.59 -13.67 12.82
C PHE A 34 -11.50 -13.23 14.29
N ALA A 35 -10.74 -12.17 14.60
CA ALA A 35 -10.66 -11.62 15.95
C ALA A 35 -12.04 -11.20 16.48
N GLN A 36 -12.87 -10.57 15.64
CA GLN A 36 -14.25 -10.22 15.99
C GLN A 36 -15.10 -11.44 16.34
N HIS A 37 -15.05 -12.49 15.51
CA HIS A 37 -15.85 -13.71 15.71
C HIS A 37 -15.42 -14.50 16.95
N MET A 38 -14.14 -14.44 17.33
CA MET A 38 -13.61 -15.08 18.54
C MET A 38 -13.79 -14.23 19.80
N GLY A 39 -14.39 -13.03 19.70
CA GLY A 39 -14.59 -12.12 20.84
C GLY A 39 -13.31 -11.43 21.34
N HIS A 40 -12.26 -11.37 20.51
CA HIS A 40 -11.01 -10.70 20.83
C HIS A 40 -11.05 -9.21 20.41
N THR A 41 -11.81 -8.40 21.14
CA THR A 41 -12.08 -6.99 20.79
C THR A 41 -10.81 -6.13 20.68
N GLU A 42 -9.86 -6.25 21.61
CA GLU A 42 -8.61 -5.48 21.55
C GLU A 42 -7.77 -5.83 20.31
N VAL A 43 -7.71 -7.11 19.95
CA VAL A 43 -7.02 -7.58 18.75
C VAL A 43 -7.73 -7.07 17.49
N TYR A 44 -9.07 -7.10 17.47
CA TYR A 44 -9.87 -6.51 16.39
C TYR A 44 -9.55 -5.03 16.18
N ASP A 45 -9.47 -4.24 17.26
CA ASP A 45 -9.19 -2.80 17.18
C ASP A 45 -7.78 -2.54 16.65
N LEU A 46 -6.78 -3.29 17.13
CA LEU A 46 -5.39 -3.18 16.65
C LEU A 46 -5.25 -3.56 15.17
N LEU A 47 -5.87 -4.66 14.74
CA LEU A 47 -5.86 -5.09 13.35
C LEU A 47 -6.64 -4.11 12.45
N SER A 48 -7.73 -3.53 12.95
CA SER A 48 -8.48 -2.48 12.25
C SER A 48 -7.63 -1.25 12.01
N LYS A 49 -6.91 -0.78 13.04
CA LYS A 49 -6.02 0.37 12.91
C LYS A 49 -4.91 0.11 11.91
N THR A 50 -4.31 -1.08 11.96
CA THR A 50 -3.24 -1.47 11.02
C THR A 50 -3.77 -1.51 9.59
N LEU A 51 -4.92 -2.16 9.36
CA LEU A 51 -5.57 -2.19 8.04
C LEU A 51 -5.84 -0.79 7.47
N GLU A 52 -6.31 0.15 8.28
CA GLU A 52 -6.56 1.52 7.79
C GLU A 52 -5.25 2.27 7.48
N ASN A 53 -4.16 1.99 8.20
CA ASN A 53 -2.84 2.52 7.85
C ASN A 53 -2.38 1.99 6.48
N GLU A 54 -2.46 0.68 6.22
CA GLU A 54 -1.99 0.11 4.95
C GLU A 54 -2.82 0.59 3.76
N LYS A 55 -4.14 0.74 3.93
CA LYS A 55 -4.98 1.39 2.91
C LYS A 55 -4.54 2.83 2.64
N ALA A 56 -4.21 3.59 3.68
CA ALA A 56 -3.75 4.96 3.50
C ALA A 56 -2.38 5.02 2.79
N THR A 57 -1.49 4.07 3.10
CA THR A 57 -0.20 3.90 2.44
C THR A 57 -0.38 3.56 0.95
N ASP A 58 -1.24 2.60 0.60
CA ASP A 58 -1.52 2.26 -0.80
C ASP A 58 -2.08 3.45 -1.60
N VAL A 59 -2.97 4.24 -0.98
CA VAL A 59 -3.48 5.49 -1.58
C VAL A 59 -2.35 6.51 -1.77
N ALA A 60 -1.43 6.63 -0.81
CA ALA A 60 -0.28 7.54 -0.93
C ALA A 60 0.67 7.09 -2.06
N LEU A 61 0.93 5.79 -2.17
CA LEU A 61 1.73 5.21 -3.26
C LEU A 61 1.06 5.42 -4.63
N THR A 62 -0.26 5.29 -4.71
CA THR A 62 -1.01 5.58 -5.94
C THR A 62 -0.85 7.04 -6.36
N LYS A 63 -1.02 7.99 -5.43
CA LYS A 63 -0.83 9.42 -5.71
C LYS A 63 0.59 9.73 -6.15
N LEU A 64 1.57 9.08 -5.54
CA LEU A 64 2.97 9.21 -5.92
C LEU A 64 3.21 8.67 -7.34
N ALA A 65 2.64 7.52 -7.70
CA ALA A 65 2.72 6.99 -9.06
C ALA A 65 2.09 7.94 -10.09
N GLU A 66 0.93 8.53 -9.78
CA GLU A 66 0.25 9.50 -10.65
C GLU A 66 1.08 10.78 -10.85
N SER A 67 1.76 11.28 -9.81
CA SER A 67 2.63 12.44 -9.97
C SER A 67 3.80 12.16 -10.91
N PHE A 68 4.39 10.96 -10.87
CA PHE A 68 5.44 10.57 -11.82
C PHE A 68 4.95 10.54 -13.28
N VAL A 69 3.72 10.06 -13.51
CA VAL A 69 3.11 10.06 -14.86
C VAL A 69 2.91 11.49 -15.36
N ASN A 70 2.45 12.38 -14.49
CA ASN A 70 2.26 13.79 -14.84
C ASN A 70 3.58 14.51 -15.15
N GLU A 71 4.66 14.23 -14.40
CA GLU A 71 5.99 14.79 -14.70
C GLU A 71 6.54 14.29 -16.03
N ALA A 72 6.38 12.99 -16.34
CA ALA A 72 6.79 12.42 -17.62
C ALA A 72 6.03 13.06 -18.80
N ALA A 73 4.72 13.26 -18.66
CA ALA A 73 3.87 13.84 -19.70
C ALA A 73 4.17 15.32 -20.00
N VAL A 74 4.73 16.06 -19.04
CA VAL A 74 5.16 17.47 -19.23
C VAL A 74 6.52 17.56 -19.92
N ALA A 75 7.34 16.52 -19.84
CA ALA A 75 8.69 16.49 -20.42
C ALA A 75 8.73 16.06 -21.90
N GLU A 76 7.60 15.65 -22.47
CA GLU A 76 7.43 15.25 -23.88
C GLU A 76 6.72 16.34 -24.69
#